data_AF-A0A4U3MMW0-F1
#
_entry.id   AF-A0A4U3MMW0-F1
#
_cell.length_a   1.000
_cell.length_b   1.000
_cell.length_c   1.000
_cell.angle_alpha   90.00
_cell.angle_beta   90.00
_cell.angle_gamma   90.00
#
_symmetry.space_group_name_H-M   'P 1'
#
loop_
_entity.id
_entity.type
_entity.pdbx_description
1 polymer ?
#
loop_
_entity_poly.entity_id
_entity_poly.type
_entity_poly.pdbx_seq_one_letter_code
_entity_poly.pdbx_strand_id
1 'polypeptide(L)'
;MRESAAVSQAALAARPGNGKVLYDRISGGEGILKIKNGTGKDGVVTLVRGKTKAFSLYVRAKSTASFKRVDDGTYTVYFTTGYRFNSSKRKFTKSAVYQRFNDRLKFNTTATQSTIWTLTLNPVKGGNARTSGVNPKDFPA
;
A
#
# COMPACT_ATOMS: atom_id res chain seq x y z
N MET A 1 -34.14 -14.00 28.64
CA MET A 1 -32.81 -13.41 28.90
C MET A 1 -32.18 -13.11 27.55
N ARG A 2 -31.75 -11.87 27.30
CA ARG A 2 -31.19 -11.41 26.02
C ARG A 2 -29.68 -11.69 26.01
N GLU A 3 -29.25 -12.76 25.37
CA GLU A 3 -27.83 -12.95 25.03
C GLU A 3 -27.49 -12.04 23.84
N SER A 4 -27.22 -10.79 24.20
CA SER A 4 -26.81 -9.71 23.32
C SER A 4 -25.46 -10.00 22.65
N ALA A 5 -25.47 -10.16 21.32
CA ALA A 5 -24.65 -9.42 20.36
C ALA A 5 -23.11 -9.29 20.57
N ALA A 6 -22.45 -10.14 21.36
CA ALA A 6 -21.01 -10.00 21.63
C ALA A 6 -20.09 -10.65 20.57
N VAL A 7 -20.62 -11.37 19.58
CA VAL A 7 -19.80 -12.10 18.59
C VAL A 7 -19.71 -11.38 17.22
N SER A 8 -20.41 -10.26 17.01
CA SER A 8 -20.57 -9.68 15.66
C SER A 8 -19.67 -8.49 15.30
N GLN A 9 -19.21 -7.65 16.25
CA GLN A 9 -18.49 -6.42 15.86
C GLN A 9 -16.96 -6.57 15.75
N ALA A 10 -16.33 -7.45 16.54
CA ALA A 10 -14.87 -7.58 16.59
C ALA A 10 -14.30 -8.46 15.46
N ALA A 11 -15.12 -9.34 14.86
CA ALA A 11 -14.76 -10.16 13.70
C ALA A 11 -14.87 -9.40 12.36
N LEU A 12 -15.58 -8.26 12.30
CA LEU A 12 -15.91 -7.54 11.05
C LEU A 12 -14.89 -6.49 10.58
N ALA A 13 -13.64 -6.62 10.99
CA ALA A 13 -12.51 -6.18 10.19
C ALA A 13 -11.34 -7.14 10.40
N ALA A 14 -11.52 -8.40 9.99
CA ALA A 14 -10.41 -9.35 9.91
C ALA A 14 -9.22 -8.67 9.23
N ARG A 15 -8.08 -8.62 9.93
CA ARG A 15 -6.83 -8.02 9.44
C ARG A 15 -6.54 -8.59 8.04
N PRO A 16 -6.51 -7.76 6.98
CA PRO A 16 -6.39 -8.28 5.61
C PRO A 16 -5.18 -9.20 5.43
N GLY A 17 -5.31 -10.15 4.51
CA GLY A 17 -4.17 -10.98 4.08
C GLY A 17 -3.02 -10.11 3.58
N ASN A 18 -1.78 -10.57 3.78
CA ASN A 18 -0.63 -9.89 3.20
C ASN A 18 -0.71 -9.92 1.68
N GLY A 19 -0.51 -8.79 1.01
CA GLY A 19 -0.70 -8.67 -0.44
C GLY A 19 -2.16 -8.56 -0.87
N LYS A 20 -3.10 -8.29 0.05
CA LYS A 20 -4.49 -8.02 -0.34
C LYS A 20 -4.57 -6.74 -1.14
N VAL A 21 -5.03 -6.86 -2.39
CA VAL A 21 -5.37 -5.71 -3.22
C VAL A 21 -6.63 -5.04 -2.68
N LEU A 22 -6.53 -3.74 -2.40
CA LEU A 22 -7.62 -2.92 -1.85
C LEU A 22 -8.32 -2.09 -2.92
N TYR A 23 -7.59 -1.75 -3.99
CA TYR A 23 -8.08 -1.03 -5.15
C TYR A 23 -7.22 -1.42 -6.35
N ASP A 24 -7.84 -1.64 -7.50
CA ASP A 24 -7.16 -1.97 -8.74
C ASP A 24 -7.90 -1.36 -9.93
N ARG A 25 -7.18 -0.59 -10.74
CA ARG A 25 -7.63 -0.07 -12.03
C ARG A 25 -6.60 -0.41 -13.13
N ILE A 26 -5.67 -1.31 -12.84
CA ILE A 26 -4.58 -1.66 -13.73
C ILE A 26 -5.07 -2.76 -14.68
N SER A 27 -4.80 -2.58 -15.97
CA SER A 27 -5.45 -3.35 -17.03
C SER A 27 -4.68 -4.62 -17.42
N GLY A 28 -3.36 -4.68 -17.15
CA GLY A 28 -2.65 -5.94 -17.18
C GLY A 28 -1.23 -5.91 -17.71
N GLY A 29 -0.46 -4.86 -17.43
CA GLY A 29 0.94 -4.78 -17.81
C GLY A 29 1.81 -5.89 -17.25
N GLU A 30 3.11 -5.83 -17.52
CA GLU A 30 4.04 -6.89 -17.12
C GLU A 30 4.94 -6.47 -15.95
N GLY A 31 4.79 -5.22 -15.49
CA GLY A 31 5.54 -4.70 -14.36
C GLY A 31 5.27 -5.46 -13.06
N ILE A 32 6.30 -5.57 -12.23
CA ILE A 32 6.23 -6.22 -10.92
C ILE A 32 6.63 -5.22 -9.84
N LEU A 33 5.74 -5.00 -8.88
CA LEU A 33 6.03 -4.21 -7.69
C LEU A 33 6.17 -5.15 -6.48
N LYS A 34 7.34 -5.13 -5.85
CA LYS A 34 7.61 -5.79 -4.58
C LYS A 34 7.70 -4.75 -3.47
N ILE A 35 6.97 -4.96 -2.38
CA ILE A 35 6.97 -4.07 -1.22
C ILE A 35 7.40 -4.86 0.00
N LYS A 36 8.53 -4.46 0.59
CA LYS A 36 9.06 -4.98 1.84
C LYS A 36 8.64 -4.06 2.98
N ASN A 37 7.73 -4.49 3.84
CA ASN A 37 7.40 -3.73 5.04
C ASN A 37 8.30 -4.16 6.19
N GLY A 38 9.38 -3.41 6.42
CA GLY A 38 10.32 -3.66 7.53
C GLY A 38 9.84 -3.11 8.88
N THR A 39 8.67 -2.48 8.93
CA THR A 39 8.15 -1.82 10.13
C THR A 39 7.42 -2.79 11.06
N GLY A 40 7.20 -2.37 12.32
CA GLY A 40 6.30 -3.05 13.26
C GLY A 40 4.81 -2.72 13.06
N LYS A 41 4.45 -2.03 11.97
CA LYS A 41 3.08 -1.60 11.64
C LYS A 41 2.65 -2.20 10.31
N ASP A 42 1.36 -2.39 10.13
CA ASP A 42 0.82 -2.72 8.81
C ASP A 42 0.90 -1.49 7.90
N GLY A 43 0.92 -1.73 6.59
CA GLY A 43 1.04 -0.68 5.58
C GLY A 43 0.04 -0.83 4.45
N VAL A 44 -0.35 0.30 3.86
CA VAL A 44 -1.03 0.35 2.57
C VAL A 44 -0.18 1.17 1.63
N VAL A 45 0.17 0.62 0.47
CA VAL A 45 0.89 1.33 -0.59
C VAL A 45 -0.07 1.63 -1.71
N THR A 46 -0.07 2.88 -2.17
CA THR A 46 -0.92 3.36 -3.26
C THR A 46 -0.07 3.95 -4.38
N LEU A 47 -0.28 3.46 -5.60
CA LEU A 47 0.30 4.02 -6.81
C LEU A 47 -0.67 5.03 -7.42
N VAL A 48 -0.14 6.19 -7.80
CA VAL A 48 -0.88 7.25 -8.50
C VAL A 48 -0.17 7.56 -9.80
N ARG A 49 -0.90 7.51 -10.93
CA ARG A 49 -0.41 7.88 -12.26
C ARG A 49 -1.02 9.24 -12.62
N GLY A 50 -0.17 10.26 -12.73
CA GLY A 50 -0.65 11.64 -12.87
C GLY A 50 -1.47 12.07 -11.65
N LYS A 51 -2.77 12.29 -11.85
CA LYS A 51 -3.75 12.63 -10.79
C LYS A 51 -4.66 11.46 -10.39
N THR A 52 -4.52 10.32 -11.06
CA THR A 52 -5.45 9.19 -10.92
C THR A 52 -4.83 8.09 -10.09
N LYS A 53 -5.56 7.62 -9.07
CA LYS A 53 -5.20 6.41 -8.35
C LYS A 53 -5.22 5.21 -9.30
N ALA A 54 -4.10 4.50 -9.38
CA ALA A 54 -3.97 3.30 -10.19
C ALA A 54 -4.26 2.04 -9.36
N PHE A 55 -3.69 1.96 -8.16
CA PHE A 55 -3.67 0.72 -7.39
C PHE A 55 -3.38 0.94 -5.91
N SER A 56 -3.91 0.08 -5.04
CA SER A 56 -3.59 0.05 -3.60
C SER A 56 -3.41 -1.37 -3.07
N LEU A 57 -2.32 -1.62 -2.34
CA LEU A 57 -1.97 -2.93 -1.77
C LEU A 57 -1.80 -2.86 -0.25
N TYR A 58 -2.36 -3.84 0.45
CA TYR A 58 -2.11 -4.07 1.87
C TYR A 58 -0.87 -4.92 2.10
N VAL A 59 0.00 -4.50 3.02
CA VAL A 59 1.25 -5.20 3.37
C VAL A 59 1.37 -5.30 4.88
N ARG A 60 1.44 -6.53 5.40
CA ARG A 60 1.55 -6.75 6.85
C ARG A 60 2.90 -6.29 7.40
N ALA A 61 2.94 -5.96 8.69
CA ALA A 61 4.18 -5.70 9.42
C ALA A 61 5.19 -6.83 9.22
N LYS A 62 6.47 -6.48 9.12
CA LYS A 62 7.60 -7.42 8.91
C LYS A 62 7.41 -8.41 7.76
N SER A 63 6.59 -8.07 6.78
CA SER A 63 6.21 -8.94 5.67
C SER A 63 6.56 -8.31 4.32
N THR A 64 6.65 -9.14 3.30
CA THR A 64 6.83 -8.70 1.91
C THR A 64 5.61 -9.09 1.10
N ALA A 65 5.09 -8.17 0.29
CA ALA A 65 4.04 -8.44 -0.68
C ALA A 65 4.51 -8.10 -2.09
N SER A 66 4.01 -8.82 -3.07
CA SER A 66 4.27 -8.55 -4.47
C SER A 66 2.96 -8.39 -5.22
N PHE A 67 2.89 -7.39 -6.09
CA PHE A 67 1.83 -7.25 -7.06
C PHE A 67 2.45 -7.36 -8.45
N LYS A 68 1.97 -8.33 -9.21
CA LYS A 68 2.26 -8.46 -10.64
C LYS A 68 1.16 -7.72 -11.38
N ARG A 69 1.43 -7.36 -12.63
CA ARG A 69 0.51 -6.64 -13.51
C ARG A 69 0.50 -5.14 -13.37
N VAL A 70 1.65 -4.50 -13.18
CA VAL A 70 1.74 -3.03 -13.19
C VAL A 70 1.87 -2.54 -14.64
N ASP A 71 0.93 -1.69 -15.08
CA ASP A 71 0.98 -1.05 -16.40
C ASP A 71 2.20 -0.12 -16.52
N ASP A 72 2.74 -0.02 -17.73
CA ASP A 72 3.80 0.92 -18.04
C ASP A 72 3.40 2.36 -17.78
N GLY A 73 4.35 3.12 -17.21
CA GLY A 73 4.13 4.51 -16.86
C GLY A 73 4.96 4.98 -15.67
N THR A 74 4.75 6.24 -15.32
CA THR A 74 5.42 6.87 -14.17
C THR A 74 4.43 7.07 -13.04
N TYR A 75 4.79 6.58 -11.86
CA TYR A 75 3.93 6.55 -10.68
C TYR A 75 4.55 7.32 -9.52
N THR A 76 3.71 8.11 -8.85
CA THR A 76 4.01 8.61 -7.51
C THR A 76 3.52 7.58 -6.52
N VAL A 77 4.37 7.24 -5.53
CA VAL A 77 4.06 6.23 -4.54
C VAL A 77 3.72 6.90 -3.21
N TYR A 78 2.51 6.65 -2.74
CA TYR A 78 2.05 7.02 -1.42
C TYR A 78 2.00 5.76 -0.56
N PHE A 79 2.28 5.91 0.73
CA PHE A 79 2.04 4.83 1.67
C PHE A 79 1.56 5.36 3.00
N THR A 80 0.74 4.55 3.66
CA THR A 80 0.34 4.79 5.03
C THR A 80 0.69 3.58 5.86
N THR A 81 1.13 3.80 7.10
CA THR A 81 1.35 2.73 8.07
C THR A 81 0.55 2.97 9.33
N GLY A 82 0.13 1.91 10.02
CA GLY A 82 -0.62 2.04 11.26
C GLY A 82 -1.06 0.71 11.85
N TYR A 83 -1.91 0.81 12.87
CA TYR A 83 -2.56 -0.32 13.51
C TYR A 83 -4.08 -0.26 13.29
N ARG A 84 -4.74 -1.41 13.49
CA ARG A 84 -6.20 -1.55 13.41
C ARG A 84 -6.74 -1.03 12.06
N PHE A 85 -6.37 -1.70 10.98
CA PHE A 85 -6.87 -1.38 9.66
C PHE A 85 -8.37 -1.65 9.59
N ASN A 86 -9.14 -0.64 9.19
CA ASN A 86 -10.57 -0.78 8.94
C ASN A 86 -10.77 -1.00 7.44
N SER A 87 -11.12 -2.23 7.05
CA SER A 87 -11.29 -2.62 5.65
C SER A 87 -12.40 -1.84 4.93
N SER A 88 -13.51 -1.57 5.61
CA SER A 88 -14.64 -0.82 5.04
C SER A 88 -14.30 0.64 4.79
N LYS A 89 -13.50 1.26 5.68
CA LYS A 89 -13.05 2.65 5.57
C LYS A 89 -11.69 2.79 4.86
N ARG A 90 -11.07 1.67 4.46
CA ARG A 90 -9.73 1.57 3.85
C ARG A 90 -8.64 2.39 4.55
N LYS A 91 -8.68 2.48 5.89
CA LYS A 91 -7.74 3.31 6.66
C LYS A 91 -7.32 2.68 7.99
N PHE A 92 -6.13 3.04 8.46
CA PHE A 92 -5.70 2.74 9.82
C PHE A 92 -6.42 3.64 10.82
N THR A 93 -6.83 3.06 11.94
CA THR A 93 -7.57 3.79 12.99
C THR A 93 -6.72 4.12 14.21
N LYS A 94 -5.47 3.62 14.27
CA LYS A 94 -4.52 3.90 15.35
C LYS A 94 -3.11 4.15 14.81
N SER A 95 -2.50 5.24 15.27
CA SER A 95 -1.11 5.64 14.95
C SER A 95 -0.80 5.66 13.45
N ALA A 96 -1.76 6.13 12.65
CA ALA A 96 -1.65 6.26 11.21
C ALA A 96 -0.61 7.32 10.83
N VAL A 97 0.35 6.95 10.00
CA VAL A 97 1.37 7.84 9.43
C VAL A 97 1.22 7.80 7.93
N TYR A 98 1.22 8.97 7.28
CA TYR A 98 1.02 9.11 5.84
C TYR A 98 2.27 9.73 5.23
N GLN A 99 2.80 9.06 4.20
CA GLN A 99 4.06 9.41 3.57
C GLN A 99 3.95 9.21 2.06
N ARG A 100 4.84 9.86 1.33
CA ARG A 100 5.08 9.59 -0.09
C ARG A 100 6.57 9.37 -0.31
N PHE A 101 6.90 8.57 -1.31
CA PHE A 101 8.25 8.56 -1.86
C PHE A 101 8.47 9.84 -2.68
N ASN A 102 9.68 10.39 -2.59
CA ASN A 102 10.05 11.56 -3.37
C ASN A 102 10.34 11.18 -4.82
N ASP A 103 10.95 10.01 -4.99
CA ASP A 103 11.24 9.43 -6.29
C ASP A 103 9.99 8.77 -6.87
N ARG A 104 9.83 8.91 -8.18
CA ARG A 104 8.76 8.28 -8.94
C ARG A 104 9.24 6.94 -9.48
N LEU A 105 8.35 5.96 -9.53
CA LEU A 105 8.65 4.69 -10.16
C LEU A 105 8.29 4.75 -11.64
N LYS A 106 9.23 4.41 -12.51
CA LYS A 106 8.99 4.25 -13.94
C LYS A 106 8.95 2.77 -14.27
N PHE A 107 7.78 2.26 -14.66
CA PHE A 107 7.63 0.94 -15.24
C PHE A 107 7.73 1.06 -16.75
N ASN A 108 8.63 0.25 -17.33
CA ASN A 108 8.71 0.06 -18.77
C ASN A 108 8.95 -1.43 -19.07
N THR A 109 8.12 -2.01 -19.92
CA THR A 109 8.20 -3.42 -20.31
C THR A 109 8.33 -3.52 -21.82
N THR A 110 9.10 -4.50 -22.28
CA THR A 110 9.24 -4.87 -23.69
C THR A 110 8.79 -6.32 -23.85
N ALA A 111 8.70 -6.80 -25.09
CA ALA A 111 8.29 -8.17 -25.38
C ALA A 111 9.13 -9.26 -24.68
N THR A 112 10.34 -8.92 -24.20
CA THR A 112 11.26 -9.86 -23.53
C THR A 112 11.68 -9.42 -22.14
N GLN A 113 11.30 -8.23 -21.67
CA GLN A 113 11.78 -7.68 -20.41
C GLN A 113 10.67 -7.01 -19.61
N SER A 114 10.61 -7.34 -18.31
CA SER A 114 9.70 -6.70 -17.37
C SER A 114 10.45 -5.90 -16.32
N THR A 115 9.96 -4.69 -15.99
CA THR A 115 10.52 -3.90 -14.88
C THR A 115 10.08 -4.46 -13.54
N ILE A 116 11.04 -4.69 -12.65
CA ILE A 116 10.79 -5.12 -11.26
C ILE A 116 11.25 -4.02 -10.31
N TRP A 117 10.31 -3.37 -9.61
CA TRP A 117 10.60 -2.42 -8.55
C TRP A 117 10.50 -3.06 -7.18
N THR A 118 11.50 -2.84 -6.32
CA THR A 118 11.44 -3.21 -4.90
C THR A 118 11.45 -1.96 -4.03
N LEU A 119 10.34 -1.72 -3.33
CA LEU A 119 10.21 -0.68 -2.33
C LEU A 119 10.36 -1.26 -0.93
N THR A 120 10.96 -0.48 -0.03
CA THR A 120 11.04 -0.83 1.39
C THR A 120 10.36 0.23 2.23
N LEU A 121 9.39 -0.16 3.04
CA LEU A 121 8.77 0.68 4.06
C LEU A 121 9.65 0.55 5.32
N ASN A 122 10.64 1.42 5.45
CA ASN A 122 11.46 1.55 6.66
C ASN A 122 11.33 3.01 7.17
N PRO A 123 10.93 3.24 8.43
CA PRO A 123 10.68 4.58 8.96
C PRO A 123 11.96 5.32 9.39
N VAL A 124 13.16 4.84 9.03
CA VAL A 124 14.40 5.46 9.50
C VAL A 124 14.78 6.67 8.65
N LYS A 125 15.11 7.78 9.33
CA LYS A 125 16.06 8.79 8.82
C LYS A 125 17.30 8.02 8.34
N GLY A 126 17.56 8.01 7.03
CA GLY A 126 18.74 7.37 6.44
C GLY A 126 18.48 6.16 5.54
N GLY A 127 17.23 5.78 5.24
CA GLY A 127 16.95 4.87 4.14
C GLY A 127 17.22 5.53 2.77
N ASN A 128 17.72 4.77 1.78
CA ASN A 128 18.02 5.28 0.42
C ASN A 128 16.81 5.90 -0.31
N ALA A 129 15.60 5.61 0.14
CA ALA A 129 14.38 6.16 -0.43
C ALA A 129 13.90 7.35 0.41
N ARG A 130 14.11 8.56 -0.11
CA ARG A 130 13.64 9.79 0.55
C ARG A 130 12.12 9.82 0.55
N THR A 131 11.53 10.07 1.72
CA THR A 131 10.07 10.20 1.86
C THR A 131 9.69 11.54 2.47
N SER A 132 8.54 12.05 2.09
CA SER A 132 7.93 13.24 2.68
C SER A 132 6.63 12.88 3.38
N GLY A 133 6.35 13.54 4.50
CA GLY A 133 5.05 13.45 5.16
C GLY A 133 3.95 13.98 4.24
N VAL A 134 2.78 13.35 4.29
CA VAL A 134 1.61 13.74 3.51
C VAL A 134 0.49 14.08 4.48
N ASN A 135 -0.19 15.22 4.28
CA ASN A 135 -1.36 15.55 5.08
C ASN A 135 -2.44 14.49 4.81
N PRO A 136 -3.11 13.93 5.84
CA PRO A 136 -4.17 12.94 5.64
C PRO A 136 -5.25 13.35 4.63
N LYS A 137 -5.52 14.65 4.47
CA LYS A 137 -6.49 15.20 3.49
C LYS A 137 -6.00 15.10 2.04
N ASP A 138 -4.69 15.07 1.82
CA ASP A 138 -4.06 14.99 0.50
C ASP A 138 -3.68 13.55 0.12
N PHE A 139 -3.92 12.58 1.02
CA PHE A 139 -3.61 11.19 0.74
C PHE A 139 -4.63 10.62 -0.25
N PRO A 140 -4.17 9.93 -1.32
CA PRO A 140 -5.09 9.33 -2.28
C PRO A 140 -5.91 8.23 -1.58
N ALA A 141 -7.20 8.49 -1.32
CA ALA A 141 -8.16 7.59 -0.68
C ALA A 141 -8.81 6.62 -1.68
#